data_AF-A0A8D4VM33-F1
#
_entry.id   AF-A0A8D4VM33-F1
#
_cell.length_a   1.000
_cell.length_b   1.000
_cell.length_c   1.000
_cell.angle_alpha   90.00
_cell.angle_beta   90.00
_cell.angle_gamma   90.00
#
_symmetry.space_group_name_H-M   'P 1'
#
loop_
_entity.id
_entity.type
_entity.pdbx_description
1 polymer ?
#
loop_
_entity_poly.entity_id
_entity_poly.type
_entity_poly.pdbx_seq_one_letter_code
_entity_poly.pdbx_strand_id
1 'polypeptide(L)'
;MANLRSGIILFEWAPPFRWRPKREHYGPMRRFIWGWWSVAWFEGCGINQLLAAYRADERQRCADEVQALAELRNPASWEAQALREAAEELARGR
;
A
#
# COMPACT_ATOMS: atom_id res chain seq x y z
N MET A 1 -27.62 24.55 8.81
CA MET A 1 -27.51 23.26 8.11
C MET A 1 -26.38 22.47 8.74
N ALA A 2 -26.68 21.45 9.54
CA ALA A 2 -25.65 20.58 10.09
C ALA A 2 -24.98 19.85 8.93
N ASN A 3 -23.67 20.04 8.77
CA ASN A 3 -22.86 19.39 7.74
C ASN A 3 -22.71 17.93 8.18
N LEU A 4 -23.71 17.10 7.89
CA LEU A 4 -23.64 15.66 8.07
C LEU A 4 -22.54 15.18 7.14
N ARG A 5 -21.33 15.04 7.69
CA ARG A 5 -20.20 14.44 6.98
C ARG A 5 -20.62 13.03 6.58
N SER A 6 -21.00 12.87 5.31
CA SER A 6 -21.28 11.58 4.72
C SER A 6 -20.06 10.70 4.92
N GLY A 7 -20.24 9.60 5.64
CA GLY A 7 -19.16 8.67 5.95
C GLY A 7 -19.69 7.25 5.96
N ILE A 8 -18.83 6.32 5.56
CA ILE A 8 -19.15 4.90 5.55
C ILE A 8 -18.42 4.26 6.72
N ILE A 9 -19.15 3.45 7.48
CA ILE A 9 -18.60 2.60 8.52
C ILE A 9 -18.74 1.16 8.04
N LEU A 10 -17.61 0.47 7.97
CA LEU A 10 -17.53 -0.96 7.65
C LEU A 10 -17.13 -1.69 8.91
N PHE A 11 -17.98 -2.61 9.35
CA PHE A 11 -17.72 -3.50 10.47
C PHE A 11 -17.45 -4.89 9.92
N GLU A 12 -16.31 -5.48 10.28
CA GLU A 12 -15.92 -6.80 9.83
C GLU A 12 -15.60 -7.68 11.03
N TRP A 13 -16.17 -8.89 11.05
CA TRP A 13 -15.84 -9.94 12.01
C TRP A 13 -15.00 -11.00 11.30
N ALA A 14 -13.68 -10.82 11.34
CA ALA A 14 -12.72 -11.74 10.76
C ALA A 14 -11.47 -11.81 11.65
N PRO A 15 -10.74 -12.95 11.68
CA PRO A 15 -9.44 -13.02 12.31
C PRO A 15 -8.55 -11.90 11.75
N PRO A 16 -7.96 -11.09 12.62
CA PRO A 16 -6.77 -11.58 13.30
C PRO A 16 -6.88 -11.47 14.82
N PHE A 17 -6.60 -12.55 15.55
CA PHE A 17 -6.50 -12.59 17.01
C PHE A 17 -5.37 -11.68 17.52
N ARG A 18 -5.62 -10.38 17.58
CA ARG A 18 -4.67 -9.36 18.03
C ARG A 18 -5.11 -8.82 19.38
N TRP A 19 -4.39 -9.22 20.43
CA TRP A 19 -4.56 -8.66 21.77
C TRP A 19 -4.17 -7.19 21.85
N ARG A 20 -3.21 -6.76 21.03
CA ARG A 20 -2.79 -5.35 20.92
C ARG A 20 -3.62 -4.64 19.84
N PRO A 21 -4.29 -3.52 20.16
CA PRO A 21 -5.05 -2.77 19.17
C PRO A 21 -4.13 -2.25 18.07
N LYS A 22 -4.55 -2.38 16.81
CA LYS A 22 -3.84 -1.83 15.64
C LYS A 22 -4.69 -0.75 15.00
N ARG A 23 -4.07 0.39 14.71
CA ARG A 23 -4.64 1.45 13.88
C ARG A 23 -3.95 1.44 12.54
N GLU A 24 -4.75 1.46 11.48
CA GLU A 24 -4.29 1.50 10.10
C GLU A 24 -4.90 2.70 9.39
N HIS A 25 -4.11 3.30 8.50
CA HIS A 25 -4.50 4.45 7.71
C HIS A 25 -4.17 4.14 6.25
N TYR A 26 -5.19 4.09 5.40
CA TYR A 26 -5.06 3.80 3.97
C TYR A 26 -5.85 4.84 3.18
N GLY A 27 -5.16 5.88 2.71
CA GLY A 27 -5.81 7.01 2.04
C GLY A 27 -6.92 7.63 2.92
N PRO A 28 -8.19 7.69 2.45
CA PRO A 28 -9.31 8.20 3.24
C PRO A 28 -9.85 7.20 4.29
N MET A 29 -9.33 5.96 4.32
CA MET A 29 -9.74 4.92 5.26
C MET A 29 -8.95 4.99 6.56
N ARG A 30 -9.66 4.97 7.68
CA ARG A 30 -9.10 4.70 9.01
C ARG A 30 -9.66 3.40 9.53
N ARG A 31 -8.83 2.41 9.80
CA ARG A 31 -9.25 1.11 10.35
C ARG A 31 -8.68 0.88 11.73
N PHE A 32 -9.55 0.45 12.64
CA PHE A 32 -9.19 -0.01 13.96
C PHE A 32 -9.43 -1.52 14.05
N ILE A 33 -8.40 -2.27 14.40
CA ILE A 33 -8.44 -3.74 14.52
C ILE A 33 -8.15 -4.09 15.97
N TRP A 34 -9.01 -4.89 16.59
CA TRP A 34 -8.77 -5.41 17.92
C TRP A 34 -9.51 -6.73 18.19
N GLY A 35 -8.79 -7.70 18.73
CA GLY A 35 -9.34 -9.01 19.06
C GLY A 35 -9.76 -9.80 17.82
N TRP A 36 -11.02 -9.70 17.46
CA TRP A 36 -11.73 -10.52 16.46
C TRP A 36 -12.64 -9.68 15.56
N TRP A 37 -12.57 -8.37 15.69
CA TRP A 37 -13.32 -7.43 14.88
C TRP A 37 -12.41 -6.33 14.37
N SER A 38 -12.85 -5.71 13.27
CA SER A 38 -12.28 -4.47 12.81
C SER A 38 -13.38 -3.50 12.39
N VAL A 39 -13.11 -2.20 12.59
CA VAL A 39 -13.99 -1.13 12.14
C VAL A 39 -13.19 -0.19 11.26
N ALA A 40 -13.65 -0.01 10.04
CA ALA A 40 -13.13 0.95 9.08
C ALA A 40 -14.09 2.13 8.92
N TRP A 41 -13.53 3.33 8.87
CA TRP A 41 -14.23 4.59 8.73
C TRP A 41 -13.69 5.31 7.51
N PHE A 42 -14.59 5.78 6.66
CA PHE A 42 -14.28 6.56 5.47
C PHE A 42 -14.94 7.92 5.61
N GLU A 43 -14.14 8.95 5.88
CA GLU A 43 -14.65 10.31 6.04
C GLU A 43 -14.77 11.00 4.67
N GLY A 44 -15.93 11.58 4.37
CA GLY A 44 -16.11 12.39 3.15
C GLY A 44 -16.20 11.59 1.85
N CYS A 45 -16.49 10.29 1.92
CA CYS A 45 -16.62 9.42 0.74
C CYS A 45 -17.98 8.72 0.71
N GLY A 46 -18.69 8.81 -0.42
CA GLY A 46 -19.84 7.95 -0.73
C GLY A 46 -19.41 6.58 -1.27
N ILE A 47 -20.34 5.60 -1.34
CA ILE A 47 -20.02 4.20 -1.72
C ILE A 47 -19.36 4.12 -3.10
N ASN A 48 -19.82 4.93 -4.05
CA ASN A 48 -19.25 4.96 -5.40
C ASN A 48 -17.83 5.54 -5.42
N GLN A 49 -17.55 6.54 -4.57
CA GLN A 49 -16.22 7.15 -4.44
C GLN A 49 -15.24 6.20 -3.76
N LEU A 50 -15.73 5.44 -2.77
CA LEU A 50 -14.98 4.38 -2.10
C LEU A 50 -14.50 3.31 -3.10
N LEU A 51 -15.41 2.78 -3.92
CA LEU A 51 -15.06 1.78 -4.93
C LEU A 51 -14.10 2.33 -5.98
N ALA A 52 -14.27 3.60 -6.38
CA ALA A 52 -13.35 4.25 -7.31
C ALA A 52 -11.94 4.38 -6.72
N ALA A 53 -11.83 4.75 -5.43
CA ALA A 53 -10.56 4.85 -4.72
C ALA A 53 -9.86 3.48 -4.61
N TYR A 54 -10.57 2.42 -4.20
CA TYR A 54 -10.01 1.06 -4.14
C TYR A 54 -9.52 0.58 -5.51
N ARG A 55 -10.28 0.82 -6.59
CA ARG A 55 -9.87 0.45 -7.94
C ARG A 55 -8.67 1.25 -8.45
N ALA A 56 -8.49 2.49 -7.98
CA ALA A 56 -7.32 3.29 -8.33
C ALA A 56 -6.06 2.76 -7.61
N ASP A 57 -6.20 2.45 -6.33
CA ASP A 57 -5.12 1.89 -5.51
C ASP A 57 -4.64 0.53 -6.05
N GLU A 58 -5.56 -0.39 -6.34
CA GLU A 58 -5.22 -1.69 -6.94
C GLU A 58 -4.55 -1.55 -8.31
N ARG A 59 -4.99 -0.59 -9.14
CA ARG A 59 -4.34 -0.31 -10.43
C ARG A 59 -2.90 0.17 -10.25
N GLN A 60 -2.64 1.01 -9.25
CA GLN A 60 -1.28 1.47 -8.95
C GLN A 60 -0.41 0.31 -8.48
N ARG A 61 -0.91 -0.53 -7.55
CA ARG A 61 -0.17 -1.71 -7.06
C ARG A 61 0.20 -2.67 -8.18
N CYS A 62 -0.74 -2.97 -9.08
CA CYS A 62 -0.45 -3.77 -10.26
C CYS A 62 0.60 -3.12 -11.18
N ALA A 63 0.56 -1.79 -11.36
CA ALA A 63 1.55 -1.09 -12.18
C ALA A 63 2.96 -1.16 -11.56
N ASP A 64 3.06 -0.95 -10.25
CA ASP A 64 4.31 -1.03 -9.50
C ASP A 64 4.91 -2.45 -9.55
N GLU A 65 4.07 -3.49 -9.41
CA GLU A 65 4.50 -4.89 -9.54
C GLU A 65 5.01 -5.22 -10.94
N VAL A 66 4.31 -4.76 -11.99
CA VAL A 66 4.74 -4.94 -13.38
C VAL A 66 6.06 -4.23 -13.64
N GLN A 67 6.24 -3.02 -13.12
CA GLN A 67 7.49 -2.28 -13.25
C GLN A 67 8.64 -3.00 -12.53
N ALA A 68 8.43 -3.44 -11.29
CA ALA A 68 9.44 -4.18 -10.52
C ALA A 68 9.87 -5.47 -11.24
N LEU A 69 8.91 -6.20 -11.83
CA LEU A 69 9.21 -7.37 -12.64
C LEU A 69 9.98 -7.03 -13.93
N ALA A 70 9.65 -5.89 -14.56
CA ALA A 70 10.38 -5.43 -15.74
C ALA A 70 11.83 -5.07 -15.41
N GLU A 71 12.08 -4.45 -14.25
CA GLU A 71 13.41 -4.11 -13.76
C GLU A 71 14.25 -5.36 -13.44
N LEU A 72 13.64 -6.37 -12.82
CA LEU A 72 14.27 -7.67 -12.57
C LEU A 72 14.60 -8.44 -13.86
N ARG A 73 13.74 -8.31 -14.88
CA ARG A 73 13.93 -8.99 -16.17
C ARG A 73 14.90 -8.26 -17.10
N ASN A 74 15.29 -7.03 -16.81
CA ASN A 74 16.18 -6.26 -17.68
C ASN A 74 17.65 -6.66 -17.44
N PRO A 75 18.32 -7.33 -18.39
CA PRO A 75 19.68 -7.78 -18.13
C PRO A 75 20.71 -6.65 -18.04
N ALA A 76 20.43 -5.52 -18.69
CA ALA A 76 21.30 -4.36 -18.66
C ALA A 76 21.37 -3.69 -17.28
N SER A 77 20.37 -3.88 -16.40
CA SER A 77 20.38 -3.28 -15.06
C SER A 77 21.38 -3.99 -14.15
N TRP A 78 21.41 -5.32 -14.12
CA TRP A 78 22.37 -6.08 -13.32
C TRP A 78 23.79 -6.05 -13.90
N GLU A 79 23.94 -6.06 -15.22
CA GLU A 79 25.26 -5.91 -15.87
C GLU A 79 25.87 -4.54 -15.57
N ALA A 80 25.09 -3.46 -15.67
CA ALA A 80 25.55 -2.11 -15.37
C ALA A 80 25.84 -1.91 -13.87
N GLN A 81 25.10 -2.58 -12.99
CA GLN A 81 25.32 -2.53 -11.55
C GLN A 81 26.59 -3.29 -11.15
N ALA A 82 26.81 -4.49 -11.71
CA ALA A 82 28.03 -5.27 -11.52
C ALA A 82 29.27 -4.55 -12.07
N LEU A 83 29.18 -3.90 -13.23
CA LEU A 83 30.27 -3.09 -13.79
C LEU A 83 30.60 -1.88 -12.91
N ARG A 84 29.61 -1.24 -12.30
CA ARG A 84 29.83 -0.13 -11.35
C ARG A 84 30.52 -0.60 -10.07
N GLU A 85 30.06 -1.70 -9.49
CA GLU A 85 30.68 -2.28 -8.30
C GLU A 85 32.13 -2.70 -8.56
N ALA A 86 32.39 -3.37 -9.69
CA ALA A 86 33.74 -3.74 -10.10
C ALA A 86 34.64 -2.51 -10.31
N ALA A 87 34.13 -1.43 -10.90
CA ALA A 87 34.88 -0.19 -11.07
C ALA A 87 35.18 0.50 -9.73
N GLU A 88 34.26 0.48 -8.78
CA GLU A 88 34.47 1.01 -7.43
C GLU A 88 35.47 0.20 -6.61
N GLU A 89 35.43 -1.14 -6.69
CA GLU A 89 36.44 -2.00 -6.05
C GLU A 89 37.83 -1.72 -6.59
N LEU A 90 37.95 -1.55 -7.91
CA LEU A 90 39.21 -1.24 -8.58
C LEU A 90 39.72 0.17 -8.22
N ALA A 91 38.82 1.11 -7.93
CA ALA A 91 39.15 2.44 -7.42
C ALA A 91 39.53 2.44 -5.92
N ARG A 92 39.00 1.52 -5.12
CA ARG A 92 39.36 1.34 -3.69
C ARG A 92 40.67 0.57 -3.47
N GLY A 93 41.05 -0.27 -4.44
CA GLY A 93 42.28 -1.08 -4.40
C GLY A 93 43.54 -0.42 -4.95
N ARG A 94 43.49 0.86 -5.30
CA ARG A 94 44.65 1.71 -5.65
C ARG A 94 44.86 2.79 -4.60
#